data_AF-A0A2A9EAJ6-F1
#
_entry.id   AF-A0A2A9EAJ6-F1
#
_cell.length_a   1.000
_cell.length_b   1.000
_cell.length_c   1.000
_cell.angle_alpha   90.00
_cell.angle_beta   90.00
_cell.angle_gamma   90.00
#
_symmetry.space_group_name_H-M   'P 1'
#
loop_
_entity.id
_entity.type
_entity.pdbx_description
1 polymer ?
#
loop_
_entity_poly.entity_id
_entity_poly.type
_entity_poly.pdbx_seq_one_letter_code
_entity_poly.pdbx_strand_id
1 'polypeptide(L)'
;MSVEAGGFDDLVAAVRDFSEERGWTPVQTPKNLAMALTGEAGELAAELQWLGSDESVDAVRTDRELRERVAMEMADVLIYLARLADVTGIDLLDAARRKLAVNHGRFPVGSAPSRAHDG
;
A
#
# COMPACT_ATOMS: atom_id res chain seq x y z
N MET A 1 28.73 1.60 -14.26
CA MET A 1 27.67 2.13 -13.38
C MET A 1 26.57 1.08 -13.37
N SER A 2 26.57 0.22 -12.36
CA SER A 2 25.58 -0.86 -12.26
C SER A 2 24.24 -0.26 -11.88
N VAL A 3 23.28 -0.37 -12.78
CA VAL A 3 21.86 -0.17 -12.46
C VAL A 3 21.45 -1.44 -11.73
N GLU A 4 21.30 -1.40 -10.41
CA GLU A 4 20.54 -2.44 -9.73
C GLU A 4 19.06 -2.17 -10.00
N ALA A 5 18.61 -2.61 -11.18
CA ALA A 5 17.20 -2.87 -11.44
C ALA A 5 16.83 -4.11 -10.59
N GLY A 6 16.48 -3.83 -9.33
CA GLY A 6 16.06 -4.80 -8.33
C GLY A 6 15.31 -4.09 -7.21
N GLY A 7 14.07 -3.65 -7.44
CA GLY A 7 13.31 -2.88 -6.45
C GLY A 7 11.92 -2.42 -6.88
N PHE A 8 11.41 -1.36 -6.23
CA PHE A 8 10.08 -0.79 -6.48
C PHE A 8 9.85 -0.37 -7.94
N ASP A 9 10.90 0.09 -8.63
CA ASP A 9 10.81 0.49 -10.04
C ASP A 9 10.53 -0.70 -10.97
N ASP A 10 11.01 -1.90 -10.64
CA ASP A 10 10.70 -3.11 -11.40
C ASP A 10 9.26 -3.54 -11.19
N LEU A 11 8.72 -3.37 -9.98
CA LEU A 11 7.31 -3.59 -9.71
C LEU A 11 6.46 -2.61 -10.52
N VAL A 12 6.81 -1.32 -10.52
CA VAL A 12 6.11 -0.31 -11.32
C VAL A 12 6.14 -0.69 -12.80
N ALA A 13 7.29 -1.12 -13.33
CA ALA A 13 7.41 -1.57 -14.71
C ALA A 13 6.53 -2.80 -15.00
N ALA A 14 6.57 -3.83 -14.15
CA ALA A 14 5.76 -5.02 -14.32
C ALA A 14 4.25 -4.73 -14.29
N VAL A 15 3.80 -3.83 -13.41
CA VAL A 15 2.39 -3.43 -13.33
C VAL A 15 1.97 -2.62 -14.56
N ARG A 16 2.83 -1.73 -15.05
CA ARG A 16 2.59 -1.00 -16.31
C ARG A 16 2.47 -1.96 -17.48
N ASP A 17 3.41 -2.88 -17.64
CA ASP A 17 3.43 -3.85 -18.73
C ASP A 17 2.17 -4.72 -18.70
N PHE A 18 1.80 -5.25 -17.51
CA PHE A 18 0.58 -6.02 -17.31
C PHE A 18 -0.69 -5.25 -17.76
N SER A 19 -0.74 -3.95 -17.47
CA SER A 19 -1.84 -3.08 -17.85
C SER A 19 -1.87 -2.78 -19.35
N GLU A 20 -0.72 -2.55 -19.97
CA GLU A 20 -0.59 -2.23 -21.39
C GLU A 20 -0.96 -3.43 -22.27
N GLU A 21 -0.52 -4.63 -21.88
CA GLU A 21 -0.90 -5.90 -22.53
C GLU A 21 -2.42 -6.10 -22.62
N ARG A 22 -3.16 -5.56 -21.64
CA ARG A 22 -4.62 -5.67 -21.55
C ARG A 22 -5.36 -4.46 -22.12
N GLY A 23 -4.62 -3.46 -22.59
CA GLY A 23 -5.20 -2.22 -23.13
C GLY A 23 -5.98 -1.42 -22.08
N TRP A 24 -5.63 -1.52 -20.80
CA TRP A 24 -6.36 -0.86 -19.70
C TRP A 24 -5.95 0.60 -19.48
N THR A 25 -4.85 1.05 -20.08
CA THR A 25 -4.35 2.43 -19.94
C THR A 25 -5.42 3.51 -20.12
N PRO A 26 -6.38 3.44 -21.08
CA PRO A 26 -7.42 4.47 -21.25
C PRO A 26 -8.38 4.63 -20.06
N VAL A 27 -8.62 3.57 -19.28
CA VAL A 27 -9.55 3.59 -18.14
C VAL A 27 -8.86 3.82 -16.79
N GLN A 28 -7.53 3.72 -16.75
CA GLN A 28 -6.72 3.93 -15.55
C GLN A 28 -6.41 5.42 -15.31
N THR A 29 -7.46 6.23 -15.23
CA THR A 29 -7.30 7.62 -14.78
C THR A 29 -6.86 7.68 -13.32
N PRO A 30 -6.19 8.76 -12.85
CA PRO A 30 -5.81 8.89 -11.44
C PRO A 30 -6.98 8.72 -10.47
N LYS A 31 -8.17 9.21 -10.85
CA LYS A 31 -9.41 9.03 -10.06
C LYS A 31 -9.78 7.55 -9.95
N ASN A 32 -9.81 6.81 -11.06
CA ASN A 32 -10.23 5.42 -11.05
C ASN A 32 -9.25 4.53 -10.30
N LEU A 33 -7.94 4.78 -10.44
CA LEU A 33 -6.90 4.08 -9.69
C LEU A 33 -6.99 4.35 -8.18
N ALA A 34 -7.24 5.60 -7.77
CA ALA A 34 -7.46 5.92 -6.36
C ALA A 34 -8.74 5.24 -5.79
N MET A 35 -9.79 5.14 -6.59
CA MET A 35 -11.01 4.41 -6.22
C MET A 35 -10.74 2.91 -6.07
N ALA A 36 -10.01 2.29 -7.00
CA ALA A 36 -9.65 0.87 -6.92
C ALA A 36 -8.78 0.60 -5.69
N LEU A 37 -7.74 1.41 -5.46
CA LEU A 37 -6.91 1.35 -4.25
C LEU A 37 -7.76 1.39 -2.96
N THR A 38 -8.78 2.25 -2.93
CA THR A 38 -9.68 2.34 -1.77
C THR A 38 -10.49 1.06 -1.57
N GLY A 39 -10.87 0.38 -2.66
CA GLY A 39 -11.50 -0.95 -2.63
C GLY A 39 -10.61 -1.97 -1.96
N GLU A 40 -9.37 -2.14 -2.45
CA GLU A 40 -8.42 -3.11 -1.90
C GLU A 40 -8.03 -2.81 -0.45
N ALA A 41 -7.94 -1.53 -0.08
CA ALA A 41 -7.75 -1.15 1.32
C ALA A 41 -8.94 -1.56 2.22
N GLY A 42 -10.15 -1.60 1.64
CA GLY A 42 -11.34 -2.12 2.30
C GLY A 42 -11.32 -3.65 2.42
N GLU A 43 -10.86 -4.37 1.40
CA GLU A 43 -10.68 -5.83 1.43
C GLU A 43 -9.63 -6.23 2.46
N LEU A 44 -8.50 -5.51 2.51
CA LEU A 44 -7.49 -5.64 3.57
C LEU A 44 -8.10 -5.45 4.98
N ALA A 45 -8.95 -4.43 5.15
CA ALA A 45 -9.61 -4.21 6.43
C ALA A 45 -10.60 -5.33 6.76
N ALA A 46 -11.29 -5.89 5.75
CA ALA A 46 -12.27 -6.95 5.92
C ALA A 46 -11.64 -8.26 6.44
N GLU A 47 -10.39 -8.56 6.09
CA GLU A 47 -9.65 -9.71 6.61
C GLU A 47 -9.40 -9.65 8.13
N LEU A 48 -9.36 -8.43 8.70
CA LEU A 48 -9.06 -8.20 10.12
C LEU A 48 -10.27 -7.75 10.94
N GLN A 49 -11.39 -7.41 10.29
CA GLN A 49 -12.50 -6.65 10.90
C GLN A 49 -13.14 -7.28 12.14
N TRP A 50 -13.04 -8.61 12.29
CA TRP A 50 -13.66 -9.36 13.39
C TRP A 50 -12.70 -9.70 14.53
N LEU A 51 -11.42 -9.38 14.40
CA LEU A 51 -10.40 -9.70 15.40
C LEU A 51 -10.26 -8.56 16.42
N GLY A 52 -10.11 -8.90 17.70
CA GLY A 52 -9.71 -7.92 18.70
C GLY A 52 -8.29 -7.41 18.44
N SER A 53 -7.92 -6.23 18.97
CA SER A 53 -6.61 -5.62 18.70
C SER A 53 -5.43 -6.54 19.04
N ASP A 54 -5.42 -7.15 20.23
CA ASP A 54 -4.35 -8.07 20.64
C ASP A 54 -4.42 -9.40 19.88
N GLU A 55 -5.63 -9.90 19.61
CA GLU A 55 -5.85 -11.14 18.86
C GLU A 55 -5.33 -11.03 17.42
N SER A 56 -5.53 -9.89 16.76
CA SER A 56 -5.09 -9.64 15.39
C SER A 56 -3.57 -9.80 15.23
N VAL A 57 -2.80 -9.41 16.25
CA VAL A 57 -1.34 -9.52 16.25
C VAL A 57 -0.89 -10.98 16.25
N ASP A 58 -1.52 -11.81 17.09
CA ASP A 58 -1.18 -13.23 17.19
C ASP A 58 -1.72 -14.01 16.00
N ALA A 59 -2.97 -13.76 15.59
CA ALA A 59 -3.62 -14.44 14.46
C ALA A 59 -2.82 -14.29 13.16
N VAL A 60 -2.40 -13.09 12.79
CA VAL A 60 -1.57 -12.86 11.57
C VAL A 60 -0.22 -13.58 11.64
N ARG A 61 0.30 -13.85 12.85
CA ARG A 61 1.58 -14.58 13.03
C ARG A 61 1.40 -16.09 12.99
N THR A 62 0.32 -16.62 13.55
CA THR A 62 0.14 -18.05 13.77
C THR A 62 -0.79 -18.73 12.76
N ASP A 63 -1.79 -18.02 12.23
CA ASP A 63 -2.68 -18.52 11.19
C ASP A 63 -2.08 -18.21 9.82
N ARG A 64 -1.61 -19.26 9.14
CA ARG A 64 -0.98 -19.15 7.83
C ARG A 64 -1.96 -18.73 6.74
N GLU A 65 -3.22 -19.15 6.82
CA GLU A 65 -4.22 -18.84 5.79
C GLU A 65 -4.63 -17.37 5.91
N LEU A 66 -4.91 -16.90 7.13
CA LEU A 66 -5.16 -15.48 7.38
C LEU A 66 -3.98 -14.61 6.92
N ARG A 67 -2.74 -15.01 7.28
CA ARG A 67 -1.54 -14.27 6.88
C ARG A 67 -1.41 -14.14 5.37
N GLU A 68 -1.73 -15.20 4.64
CA GLU A 68 -1.67 -15.18 3.18
C GLU A 68 -2.72 -14.23 2.60
N ARG A 69 -3.97 -14.28 3.07
CA ARG A 69 -5.02 -13.37 2.61
C ARG A 69 -4.65 -11.91 2.87
N VAL A 70 -4.22 -11.58 4.09
CA VAL A 70 -3.71 -10.24 4.43
C VAL A 70 -2.56 -9.82 3.53
N ALA A 71 -1.62 -10.72 3.23
CA ALA A 71 -0.49 -10.42 2.35
C ALA A 71 -0.93 -10.12 0.91
N MET A 72 -1.94 -10.84 0.39
CA MET A 72 -2.50 -10.59 -0.94
C MET A 72 -3.18 -9.23 -1.01
N GLU A 73 -4.03 -8.88 -0.03
CA GLU A 73 -4.69 -7.58 -0.02
C GLU A 73 -3.70 -6.41 0.15
N MET A 74 -2.64 -6.59 0.94
CA MET A 74 -1.53 -5.63 1.01
C MET A 74 -0.83 -5.46 -0.35
N ALA A 75 -0.66 -6.55 -1.10
CA ALA A 75 -0.06 -6.51 -2.43
C ALA A 75 -0.96 -5.78 -3.44
N ASP A 76 -2.27 -5.99 -3.40
CA ASP A 76 -3.22 -5.32 -4.28
C ASP A 76 -3.25 -3.80 -4.02
N VAL A 77 -3.25 -3.38 -2.75
CA VAL A 77 -3.07 -1.95 -2.38
C VAL A 77 -1.77 -1.38 -2.96
N LEU A 78 -0.66 -2.12 -2.84
CA LEU A 78 0.63 -1.69 -3.36
C LEU A 78 0.63 -1.58 -4.89
N ILE A 79 0.02 -2.53 -5.60
CA ILE A 79 -0.06 -2.58 -7.05
C ILE A 79 -0.82 -1.35 -7.58
N TYR A 80 -1.99 -1.03 -7.02
CA TYR A 80 -2.73 0.16 -7.45
C TYR A 80 -2.01 1.45 -7.09
N LEU A 81 -1.33 1.51 -5.95
CA LEU A 81 -0.56 2.69 -5.57
C LEU A 81 0.66 2.89 -6.51
N ALA A 82 1.36 1.80 -6.86
CA ALA A 82 2.46 1.81 -7.81
C ALA A 82 1.99 2.27 -9.20
N ARG A 83 0.85 1.75 -9.68
CA ARG A 83 0.28 2.19 -10.96
C ARG A 83 -0.17 3.65 -10.93
N LEU A 84 -0.74 4.10 -9.81
CA LEU A 84 -1.13 5.50 -9.63
C LEU A 84 0.09 6.42 -9.68
N ALA A 85 1.20 6.04 -9.04
CA ALA A 85 2.45 6.78 -9.11
C ALA A 85 2.97 6.90 -10.55
N ASP A 86 2.97 5.79 -11.30
CA ASP A 86 3.41 5.74 -12.70
C ASP A 86 2.54 6.63 -13.61
N VAL A 87 1.21 6.51 -13.53
CA VAL A 87 0.27 7.33 -14.33
C VAL A 87 0.36 8.83 -13.99
N THR A 88 0.69 9.17 -12.75
CA THR A 88 0.81 10.58 -12.30
C THR A 88 2.22 11.15 -12.45
N GLY A 89 3.23 10.33 -12.73
CA GLY A 89 4.64 10.72 -12.76
C GLY A 89 5.19 11.12 -11.38
N ILE A 90 4.58 10.66 -10.30
CA ILE A 90 5.02 10.97 -8.93
C ILE A 90 6.11 9.97 -8.53
N ASP A 91 7.29 10.47 -8.17
CA ASP A 91 8.28 9.67 -7.44
C ASP A 91 7.76 9.37 -6.03
N LEU A 92 7.16 8.20 -5.86
CA LEU A 92 6.51 7.80 -4.62
C LEU A 92 7.51 7.63 -3.47
N LEU A 93 8.73 7.14 -3.77
CA LEU A 93 9.74 6.92 -2.74
C LEU A 93 10.31 8.25 -2.24
N ASP A 94 10.58 9.20 -3.11
CA ASP A 94 10.93 10.57 -2.71
C ASP A 94 9.79 11.22 -1.91
N ALA A 95 8.54 11.13 -2.39
CA ALA A 95 7.39 11.66 -1.69
C ALA A 95 7.23 11.07 -0.27
N ALA A 96 7.41 9.76 -0.12
CA ALA A 96 7.38 9.08 1.17
C ALA A 96 8.51 9.55 2.10
N ARG A 97 9.74 9.67 1.60
CA ARG A 97 10.89 10.18 2.39
C ARG A 97 10.64 11.61 2.89
N ARG A 98 10.16 12.51 2.02
CA ARG A 98 9.78 13.88 2.42
C ARG A 98 8.67 13.87 3.45
N LYS A 99 7.66 13.00 3.30
CA LYS A 99 6.56 12.88 4.25
C LYS A 99 7.01 12.37 5.62
N LEU A 100 7.94 11.42 5.68
CA LEU A 100 8.54 10.95 6.93
C LEU A 100 9.27 12.08 7.66
N ALA A 101 10.05 12.90 6.95
CA ALA A 101 10.72 14.06 7.55
C ALA A 101 9.72 15.06 8.16
N VAL A 102 8.60 15.33 7.48
CA VAL A 102 7.50 16.16 8.00
C VAL A 102 6.86 15.51 9.24
N ASN A 103 6.60 14.21 9.20
CA ASN A 103 5.98 13.48 10.31
C ASN A 103 6.87 13.42 11.56
N HIS A 104 8.20 13.32 11.41
CA HIS A 104 9.13 13.41 12.53
C HIS A 104 9.06 14.76 13.26
N GLY A 105 8.83 15.85 12.53
CA GLY A 105 8.59 17.16 13.14
C GLY A 105 7.24 17.25 13.86
N ARG A 106 6.20 16.58 13.32
CA ARG A 106 4.84 16.58 13.89
C ARG A 106 4.69 15.65 15.10
N PHE A 107 5.43 14.55 15.14
CA PHE A 107 5.39 13.52 16.18
C PHE A 107 6.82 13.24 16.70
N PRO A 108 7.36 14.10 17.57
CA PRO A 108 8.69 13.91 18.12
C PRO A 108 8.76 12.69 19.04
N VAL A 109 9.97 12.13 19.20
CA VAL A 109 10.24 11.01 20.10
C VAL A 109 9.78 11.36 21.52
N GLY A 110 8.98 10.49 22.14
CA GLY A 110 8.37 10.72 23.45
C GLY A 110 6.96 11.32 23.41
N SER A 111 6.46 11.72 22.23
CA SER A 111 5.03 11.97 22.05
C SER A 111 4.29 10.64 22.06
N ALA A 112 3.44 10.41 23.06
CA ALA A 112 2.53 9.27 23.03
C ALA A 112 1.60 9.39 21.81
N PRO A 113 1.28 8.29 21.10
CA PRO A 113 0.18 8.32 20.16
C PRO A 113 -1.08 8.70 20.95
N SER A 114 -1.80 9.72 20.50
CA SER A 114 -3.17 9.96 20.98
C SER A 114 -3.91 8.64 20.79
N ARG A 115 -4.36 8.00 21.87
CA ARG A 115 -5.23 6.83 21.77
C ARG A 115 -6.44 7.25 20.94
N ALA A 116 -6.46 6.83 19.67
CA ALA A 116 -7.65 6.95 18.86
C ALA A 116 -8.68 6.01 19.49
N HIS A 117 -9.91 6.52 19.62
CA HIS A 117 -11.01 5.86 20.31
C HIS A 117 -11.14 4.37 19.92
N ASP A 118 -10.91 3.50 20.90
CA ASP A 118 -11.48 2.15 20.91
C ASP A 118 -12.99 2.34 21.10
N GLY A 119 -13.73 2.22 20.01
CA GLY A 119 -15.19 2.25 19.96
C GLY A 119 -15.73 0.94 19.44
#